data_AF-A0A553ADG7-F1
#
_entry.id   AF-A0A553ADG7-F1
#
_cell.length_a   1.000
_cell.length_b   1.000
_cell.length_c   1.000
_cell.angle_alpha   90.00
_cell.angle_beta   90.00
_cell.angle_gamma   90.00
#
_symmetry.space_group_name_H-M   'P 1'
#
loop_
_entity.id
_entity.type
_entity.pdbx_description
1 polymer ?
#
loop_
_entity_poly.entity_id
_entity_poly.type
_entity_poly.pdbx_seq_one_letter_code
_entity_poly.pdbx_strand_id
1 'polypeptide(L)' 'DRYGKLLKQLSPINSTGWDGTFNGQLMPSSDYWFSVDYTEEGVVKVFKAHFSMKR' A
#
# COMPACT_ATOMS: atom_id res chain seq x y z
N ASP A 1 -1.91 -8.12 -18.23
CA ASP A 1 -2.09 -8.92 -17.00
C ASP A 1 -2.49 -7.96 -15.87
N ARG A 2 -3.12 -8.44 -14.80
CA ARG A 2 -3.71 -7.58 -13.74
C ARG A 2 -3.09 -7.85 -12.37
N TYR A 3 -1.91 -8.45 -12.37
CA TYR A 3 -1.15 -8.74 -11.16
C TYR A 3 -0.38 -7.48 -10.81
N GLY A 4 -1.05 -6.59 -10.07
CA GLY A 4 -0.50 -5.32 -9.62
C GLY A 4 0.94 -5.49 -9.13
N LYS A 5 1.83 -4.63 -9.61
CA LYS A 5 3.23 -4.60 -9.21
C LYS A 5 3.30 -4.27 -7.72
N LEU A 6 3.97 -5.11 -6.92
CA LEU A 6 4.23 -4.80 -5.50
C LEU A 6 5.10 -3.55 -5.44
N LEU A 7 4.51 -2.43 -5.02
CA LEU A 7 5.19 -1.14 -4.93
C LEU A 7 5.97 -1.01 -3.63
N LYS A 8 5.38 -1.42 -2.50
CA LYS A 8 6.01 -1.30 -1.19
C LYS A 8 5.37 -2.25 -0.19
N GLN A 9 6.17 -2.86 0.67
CA GLN A 9 5.70 -3.56 1.86
C GLN A 9 6.15 -2.75 3.08
N LEU A 10 5.22 -2.41 3.94
CA LEU A 10 5.43 -1.54 5.09
C LEU A 10 5.04 -2.29 6.36
N SER A 11 5.91 -2.27 7.37
CA SER A 11 5.55 -2.73 8.71
C SER A 11 4.90 -1.60 9.50
N PRO A 12 3.74 -1.82 10.16
CA PRO A 12 2.99 -0.77 10.84
C PRO A 12 3.78 -0.06 11.96
N ILE A 13 4.73 -0.77 12.58
CA ILE A 13 5.34 -0.37 13.86
C ILE A 13 6.47 0.66 13.67
N ASN A 14 7.15 0.68 12.52
CA ASN A 14 8.37 1.49 12.32
C ASN A 14 8.53 2.06 10.89
N SER A 15 7.45 2.20 10.10
CA SER A 15 7.58 2.71 8.73
C SER A 15 6.86 4.04 8.49
N THR A 16 7.57 4.97 7.87
CA THR A 16 7.08 6.30 7.48
C THR A 16 6.19 6.22 6.24
N GLY A 17 5.13 5.39 6.28
CA GLY A 17 4.15 5.26 5.21
C GLY A 17 4.72 5.13 3.79
N TRP A 18 3.94 5.55 2.80
CA TRP A 18 4.39 5.72 1.42
C TRP A 18 4.19 7.18 1.00
N ASP A 19 5.25 7.81 0.52
CA ASP A 19 5.32 9.22 0.12
C ASP A 19 5.01 9.45 -1.37
N GLY A 20 4.54 8.42 -2.09
CA GLY A 20 4.29 8.49 -3.52
C GLY A 20 5.51 8.21 -4.40
N THR A 21 6.65 7.80 -3.82
CA THR A 21 7.86 7.44 -4.56
C THR A 21 8.06 5.93 -4.67
N PHE A 22 8.42 5.44 -5.85
CA PHE A 22 8.79 4.05 -6.09
C PHE A 22 10.19 4.00 -6.72
N ASN A 23 11.15 3.32 -6.08
CA ASN A 23 12.55 3.27 -6.51
C ASN A 23 13.17 4.66 -6.79
N GLY A 24 12.83 5.65 -5.96
CA GLY A 24 13.33 7.04 -6.11
C GLY A 24 12.66 7.84 -7.22
N GLN A 25 11.66 7.29 -7.91
CA GLN A 25 10.88 7.99 -8.93
C GLN A 25 9.48 8.33 -8.41
N LEU A 26 9.00 9.53 -8.74
CA LEU A 26 7.64 9.94 -8.44
C LEU A 26 6.64 9.15 -9.27
N MET A 27 5.67 8.54 -8.59
CA MET A 27 4.61 7.80 -9.26
C MET A 27 3.54 8.76 -9.83
N PRO A 28 2.78 8.35 -10.86
CA PRO A 28 1.78 9.20 -11.51
C PRO A 28 0.57 9.51 -10.60
N SER A 29 -0.13 10.61 -10.87
CA SER A 29 -1.43 10.88 -10.23
C SER A 29 -2.46 9.89 -10.79
N SER A 30 -2.74 8.84 -10.03
CA SER A 30 -3.52 7.67 -10.43
C SER A 30 -4.15 7.02 -9.19
N ASP A 31 -4.99 6.02 -9.40
CA ASP A 31 -5.47 5.14 -8.34
C ASP A 31 -4.42 4.09 -7.97
N TYR A 32 -4.25 3.87 -6.66
CA TYR A 32 -3.34 2.91 -6.06
C TYR A 32 -4.10 2.01 -5.10
N TRP A 33 -3.85 0.71 -5.18
CA TRP A 33 -4.46 -0.30 -4.32
C TRP A 33 -3.47 -0.74 -3.25
N PHE A 34 -3.98 -1.03 -2.06
CA PHE A 34 -3.19 -1.60 -0.98
C PHE A 34 -3.97 -2.69 -0.25
N SER A 35 -3.23 -3.59 0.40
CA SER A 35 -3.77 -4.58 1.33
C SER A 35 -3.00 -4.54 2.64
N VAL A 36 -3.71 -4.71 3.74
CA VAL A 36 -3.15 -4.82 5.09
C VAL A 36 -3.60 -6.14 5.66
N ASP A 37 -2.64 -6.99 5.98
CA ASP A 37 -2.87 -8.20 6.76
C ASP A 37 -2.66 -7.85 8.23
N TYR A 38 -3.67 -8.06 9.06
CA TYR A 38 -3.63 -7.74 10.48
C TYR A 38 -4.37 -8.79 11.30
N THR A 39 -3.97 -8.95 12.56
CA THR A 39 -4.61 -9.88 13.49
C THR A 39 -5.52 -9.10 14.42
N GLU A 40 -6.79 -9.50 14.49
CA GLU A 40 -7.78 -8.93 15.40
C GLU A 40 -8.39 -10.08 16.20
N GLU A 41 -8.30 -10.02 17.53
CA GLU A 41 -8.79 -11.06 18.45
C GLU A 41 -8.25 -12.48 18.14
N GLY A 42 -7.00 -12.56 17.67
CA GLY A 42 -6.35 -13.83 17.30
C GLY A 42 -6.74 -14.37 15.92
N VAL A 43 -7.63 -13.67 15.19
CA VAL A 43 -8.03 -14.01 13.82
C VAL A 43 -7.27 -13.14 12.83
N VAL A 44 -6.62 -13.77 11.84
CA VAL A 44 -5.97 -13.06 10.73
C VAL A 44 -7.02 -12.54 9.77
N LYS A 45 -7.00 -11.23 9.51
CA LYS A 45 -7.88 -10.54 8.58
C LYS A 45 -7.06 -9.80 7.53
N VAL A 46 -7.67 -9.63 6.36
CA VAL A 46 -7.09 -8.91 5.23
C VAL A 46 -8.00 -7.74 4.89
N PHE A 47 -7.51 -6.53 5.07
CA PHE A 47 -8.17 -5.32 4.60
C PHE A 47 -7.62 -4.93 3.23
N LYS A 48 -8.49 -4.66 2.26
CA LYS A 48 -8.10 -4.21 0.91
C LYS A 48 -8.84 -2.93 0.58
N ALA A 49 -8.13 -1.93 0.09
CA ALA A 49 -8.71 -0.66 -0.32
C ALA A 49 -7.86 -0.01 -1.42
N HIS A 50 -8.31 1.15 -1.90
CA HIS A 50 -7.56 1.98 -2.84
C HIS A 50 -7.67 3.45 -2.44
N PHE A 51 -6.72 4.25 -2.94
CA PHE A 51 -6.75 5.70 -2.85
C PHE A 51 -6.24 6.31 -4.15
N SER A 52 -6.73 7.49 -4.49
CA SER A 52 -6.24 8.26 -5.63
C SER A 52 -5.15 9.21 -5.16
N MET A 53 -3.96 9.14 -5.76
CA MET A 53 -2.91 10.12 -5.50
C MET A 53 -3.22 11.38 -6.30
N LYS A 54 -3.57 12.47 -5.61
CA LYS A 54 -3.79 13.80 -6.21
C LYS A 54 -2.57 14.69 -5.97
N ARG A 55 -2.29 15.58 -6.92
CA ARG A 55 -1.27 16.63 -6.80
C ARG A 55 -1.93 17.97 -6.50
#